data_AF-I2NKZ6-F1
#
_entry.id   AF-I2NKZ6-F1
#
_cell.length_a   1.000
_cell.length_b   1.000
_cell.length_c   1.000
_cell.angle_alpha   90.00
_cell.angle_beta   90.00
_cell.angle_gamma   90.00
#
_symmetry.space_group_name_H-M   'P 1'
#
loop_
_entity.id
_entity.type
_entity.pdbx_description
1 polymer ?
#
loop_
_entity_poly.entity_id
_entity_poly.type
_entity_poly.pdbx_seq_one_letter_code
_entity_poly.pdbx_strand_id
1 'polypeptide(L)'
;MHLKDSAKERIDALAQIFGKQAEADKLKAEINASFEAAKAAALGKGLVILVNGGKMSAFGTGSHLGGWLHQDIGVPVADSSIKEKGNHGQPVTFEYIKKTNPDWLFVLDRSAAIGEEGKAAKDVLDNPLVAETTAWKKGQVVYLPPETYLAASGAQELLNASKQVTEAFNAAK
;
A
#
# COMPACT_ATOMS: atom_id res chain seq x y z
N MET A 1 -3.06 4.01 -14.06
CA MET A 1 -4.47 4.18 -13.64
C MET A 1 -4.41 4.67 -12.21
N HIS A 2 -4.87 5.89 -11.93
CA HIS A 2 -4.84 6.45 -10.58
C HIS A 2 -6.03 5.91 -9.79
N LEU A 3 -5.72 5.24 -8.68
CA LEU A 3 -6.69 4.43 -7.95
C LEU A 3 -7.74 5.32 -7.25
N LYS A 4 -7.28 6.47 -6.74
CA LYS A 4 -8.13 7.53 -6.18
C LYS A 4 -9.14 8.09 -7.18
N ASP A 5 -8.74 8.31 -8.44
CA ASP A 5 -9.63 8.90 -9.44
C ASP A 5 -10.72 7.92 -9.88
N SER A 6 -10.37 6.64 -10.08
CA SER A 6 -11.37 5.61 -10.36
C SER A 6 -12.38 5.43 -9.22
N ALA A 7 -11.95 5.57 -7.97
CA ALA A 7 -12.85 5.55 -6.82
C ALA A 7 -13.85 6.72 -6.88
N LYS A 8 -13.39 7.93 -7.20
CA LYS A 8 -14.23 9.14 -7.29
C LYS A 8 -15.28 9.02 -8.40
N GLU A 9 -14.90 8.49 -9.57
CA GLU A 9 -15.84 8.25 -10.67
C GLU A 9 -16.96 7.28 -10.26
N ARG A 10 -16.63 6.21 -9.50
CA ARG A 10 -17.62 5.26 -9.00
C ARG A 10 -18.51 5.86 -7.92
N ILE A 11 -17.94 6.68 -7.03
CA ILE A 11 -18.71 7.43 -6.02
C ILE A 11 -19.74 8.33 -6.71
N ASP A 12 -19.35 9.03 -7.78
CA ASP A 12 -20.24 9.90 -8.55
C ASP A 12 -21.35 9.11 -9.25
N ALA A 13 -21.01 7.99 -9.90
CA ALA A 13 -21.99 7.13 -10.55
C ALA A 13 -23.04 6.60 -9.55
N LEU A 14 -22.60 6.14 -8.37
CA LEU A 14 -23.51 5.66 -7.33
C LEU A 14 -24.37 6.81 -6.78
N ALA A 15 -23.79 7.98 -6.55
CA ALA A 15 -24.53 9.14 -6.08
C ALA A 15 -25.61 9.60 -7.07
N GLN A 16 -25.36 9.50 -8.38
CA GLN A 16 -26.36 9.77 -9.40
C GLN A 16 -27.53 8.79 -9.32
N ILE A 17 -27.26 7.49 -9.12
CA ILE A 17 -28.29 6.46 -9.01
C ILE A 17 -29.16 6.67 -7.76
N PHE A 18 -28.55 7.04 -6.64
CA PHE A 18 -29.23 7.10 -5.35
C PHE A 18 -29.66 8.52 -4.92
N GLY A 19 -29.38 9.55 -5.72
CA GLY A 19 -29.67 10.95 -5.37
C GLY A 19 -28.87 11.44 -4.16
N LYS A 20 -27.57 11.08 -4.10
CA LYS A 20 -26.66 11.28 -2.97
C LYS A 20 -25.42 12.12 -3.30
N GLN A 21 -25.60 13.13 -4.16
CA GLN A 21 -24.49 13.95 -4.68
C GLN A 21 -23.78 14.72 -3.56
N ALA A 22 -24.50 15.27 -2.59
CA ALA A 22 -23.91 16.00 -1.48
C ALA A 22 -23.03 15.10 -0.59
N GLU A 23 -23.48 13.88 -0.31
CA GLU A 23 -22.69 12.89 0.44
C GLU A 23 -21.47 12.41 -0.36
N ALA A 24 -21.61 12.24 -1.68
CA ALA A 24 -20.48 11.93 -2.55
C ALA A 24 -19.42 13.04 -2.55
N ASP A 25 -19.81 14.30 -2.69
CA ASP A 25 -18.87 15.42 -2.67
C ASP A 25 -18.12 15.51 -1.33
N LYS A 26 -18.82 15.29 -0.22
CA LYS A 26 -18.19 15.20 1.10
C LYS A 26 -17.17 14.06 1.17
N LEU A 27 -17.54 12.86 0.72
CA LEU A 27 -16.67 11.68 0.77
C LEU A 27 -15.42 11.84 -0.13
N LYS A 28 -15.59 12.40 -1.34
CA LYS A 28 -14.47 12.70 -2.24
C LYS A 28 -13.52 13.74 -1.62
N ALA A 29 -14.07 14.76 -0.94
CA ALA A 29 -13.26 15.77 -0.24
C ALA A 29 -12.47 15.14 0.91
N GLU A 30 -13.07 14.23 1.67
CA GLU A 30 -12.41 13.49 2.75
C GLU A 30 -11.25 12.63 2.23
N ILE A 31 -11.47 11.89 1.14
CA ILE A 31 -10.43 11.08 0.48
C ILE A 31 -9.27 11.98 0.02
N ASN A 32 -9.57 13.11 -0.63
CA ASN A 32 -8.55 14.05 -1.08
C ASN A 32 -7.74 14.57 0.11
N ALA A 33 -8.40 15.02 1.18
CA ALA A 33 -7.72 15.55 2.37
C ALA A 33 -6.82 14.48 3.03
N SER A 34 -7.28 13.23 3.11
CA SER A 34 -6.50 12.13 3.68
C SER A 34 -5.24 11.84 2.86
N PHE A 35 -5.35 11.86 1.52
CA PHE A 35 -4.20 11.68 0.64
C PHE A 35 -3.21 12.83 0.67
N GLU A 36 -3.69 14.08 0.74
CA GLU A 36 -2.79 15.25 0.88
C GLU A 36 -2.07 15.24 2.23
N ALA A 37 -2.73 14.81 3.31
CA ALA A 37 -2.08 14.62 4.61
C ALA A 37 -0.97 13.55 4.54
N ALA A 38 -1.25 12.41 3.89
CA ALA A 38 -0.26 11.36 3.67
C ALA A 38 0.93 11.85 2.84
N LYS A 39 0.67 12.60 1.77
CA LYS A 39 1.68 13.21 0.90
C LYS A 39 2.56 14.21 1.65
N ALA A 40 1.97 15.06 2.49
CA ALA A 40 2.72 16.00 3.32
C ALA A 40 3.55 15.32 4.41
N ALA A 41 3.14 14.13 4.85
CA ALA A 41 3.88 13.32 5.82
C ALA A 41 4.98 12.47 5.19
N ALA A 42 4.84 12.09 3.91
CA ALA A 42 5.69 11.13 3.22
C ALA A 42 7.18 11.49 3.27
N LEU A 43 8.01 10.48 3.54
CA LEU A 43 9.46 10.60 3.64
C LEU A 43 10.14 9.26 3.30
N GLY A 44 11.36 9.30 2.76
CA GLY A 44 12.15 8.10 2.46
C GLY A 44 11.60 7.27 1.29
N LYS A 45 12.42 6.34 0.77
CA LYS A 45 12.02 5.45 -0.33
C LYS A 45 11.29 4.19 0.17
N GLY A 46 10.23 3.78 -0.52
CA GLY A 46 9.35 2.68 -0.14
C GLY A 46 9.45 1.47 -1.07
N LEU A 47 9.27 0.28 -0.51
CA LEU A 47 9.08 -0.97 -1.25
C LEU A 47 7.76 -1.61 -0.81
N VAL A 48 6.93 -2.00 -1.78
CA VAL A 48 5.64 -2.67 -1.54
C VAL A 48 5.77 -4.16 -1.83
N ILE A 49 5.43 -5.01 -0.85
CA ILE A 49 5.48 -6.47 -0.96
C ILE A 49 4.10 -7.06 -0.67
N LEU A 50 3.72 -8.09 -1.42
CA LEU A 50 2.66 -9.02 -1.05
C LEU A 50 3.30 -10.31 -0.53
N VAL A 51 2.85 -10.78 0.63
CA VAL A 51 3.16 -12.12 1.15
C VAL A 51 1.97 -13.04 0.88
N ASN A 52 2.24 -14.25 0.39
CA ASN A 52 1.24 -15.26 0.11
C ASN A 52 1.77 -16.67 0.46
N GLY A 53 1.33 -17.24 1.59
CA GLY A 53 1.72 -18.58 2.05
C GLY A 53 3.23 -18.82 2.23
N GLY A 54 4.04 -17.76 2.28
CA GLY A 54 5.51 -17.81 2.35
C GLY A 54 6.25 -17.33 1.09
N LYS A 55 5.55 -17.11 -0.03
CA LYS A 55 6.11 -16.47 -1.23
C LYS A 55 5.94 -14.96 -1.16
N MET A 56 6.82 -14.22 -1.84
CA MET A 56 6.78 -12.77 -1.89
C MET A 56 6.82 -12.25 -3.32
N SER A 57 6.05 -11.19 -3.57
CA SER A 57 6.11 -10.40 -4.80
C SER A 57 6.26 -8.92 -4.48
N ALA A 58 7.13 -8.22 -5.20
CA ALA A 58 7.28 -6.76 -5.14
C ALA A 58 6.43 -6.06 -6.21
N PHE A 59 5.97 -4.85 -5.90
CA PHE A 59 5.12 -4.04 -6.77
C PHE A 59 5.72 -2.66 -7.00
N GLY A 60 5.62 -2.19 -8.24
CA GLY A 60 6.14 -0.91 -8.69
C GLY A 60 5.06 0.16 -8.81
N THR A 61 5.39 1.23 -9.54
CA THR A 61 4.48 2.37 -9.76
C THR A 61 3.25 2.03 -10.61
N GLY A 62 3.29 0.97 -11.41
CA GLY A 62 2.19 0.56 -12.29
C GLY A 62 1.11 -0.30 -11.61
N SER A 63 1.38 -0.80 -10.41
CA SER A 63 0.52 -1.72 -9.68
C SER A 63 -0.72 -1.06 -9.08
N HIS A 64 -1.83 -1.80 -9.02
CA HIS A 64 -2.99 -1.40 -8.23
C HIS A 64 -2.76 -1.55 -6.71
N LEU A 65 -1.78 -2.33 -6.25
CA LEU A 65 -1.45 -2.53 -4.83
C LEU A 65 -0.39 -1.57 -4.30
N GLY A 66 0.50 -1.07 -5.18
CA GLY A 66 1.62 -0.20 -4.80
C GLY A 66 1.62 1.18 -5.46
N GLY A 67 0.94 1.35 -6.59
CA GLY A 67 0.98 2.57 -7.39
C GLY A 67 0.47 3.80 -6.64
N TRP A 68 -0.56 3.67 -5.81
CA TRP A 68 -1.11 4.80 -5.04
C TRP A 68 -0.11 5.39 -4.03
N LEU A 69 0.73 4.56 -3.39
CA LEU A 69 1.80 5.03 -2.51
C LEU A 69 2.84 5.85 -3.28
N HIS A 70 3.20 5.38 -4.47
CA HIS A 70 4.27 6.00 -5.25
C HIS A 70 3.81 7.20 -6.08
N GLN A 71 2.62 7.11 -6.69
CA GLN A 71 2.09 8.09 -7.63
C GLN A 71 1.21 9.13 -6.95
N ASP A 72 0.32 8.70 -6.05
CA ASP A 72 -0.67 9.60 -5.46
C ASP A 72 -0.13 10.27 -4.17
N ILE A 73 0.54 9.49 -3.31
CA ILE A 73 1.20 10.00 -2.09
C ILE A 73 2.61 10.53 -2.38
N GLY A 74 3.29 10.00 -3.40
CA GLY A 74 4.61 10.49 -3.82
C GLY A 74 5.79 9.84 -3.09
N VAL A 75 5.61 8.67 -2.48
CA VAL A 75 6.72 7.90 -1.88
C VAL A 75 7.67 7.44 -2.98
N PRO A 76 8.95 7.86 -3.00
CA PRO A 76 9.91 7.39 -4.00
C PRO A 76 10.02 5.86 -3.99
N VAL A 77 10.07 5.24 -5.17
CA VAL A 77 10.28 3.78 -5.27
C VAL A 77 11.69 3.40 -4.80
N ALA A 78 11.79 2.35 -4.00
CA ALA A 78 13.09 1.82 -3.59
C ALA A 78 13.82 1.10 -4.73
N ASP A 79 13.08 0.58 -5.71
CA ASP A 79 13.58 -0.04 -6.93
C ASP A 79 12.70 0.36 -8.13
N SER A 80 13.24 1.19 -9.03
CA SER A 80 12.57 1.62 -10.26
C SER A 80 12.64 0.57 -11.38
N SER A 81 13.37 -0.52 -11.18
CA SER A 81 13.55 -1.60 -12.17
C SER A 81 12.54 -2.74 -12.02
N ILE A 82 11.61 -2.66 -11.06
CA ILE A 82 10.57 -3.68 -10.85
C ILE A 82 9.77 -3.87 -12.14
N LYS A 83 9.85 -5.08 -12.69
CA LYS A 83 9.12 -5.52 -13.88
C LYS A 83 7.96 -6.41 -13.45
N GLU A 84 6.91 -5.78 -12.95
CA GLU A 84 5.67 -6.50 -12.65
C GLU A 84 4.97 -6.95 -13.93
N LYS A 85 4.60 -8.22 -13.99
CA LYS A 85 3.81 -8.79 -15.09
C LYS A 85 2.38 -9.00 -14.62
N GLY A 86 1.45 -8.26 -15.20
CA GLY A 86 0.04 -8.32 -14.83
C GLY A 86 -0.18 -7.96 -13.36
N ASN A 87 -1.08 -8.68 -12.70
CA ASN A 87 -1.57 -8.35 -11.36
C ASN A 87 -0.83 -9.07 -10.20
N HIS A 88 0.20 -9.87 -10.50
CA HIS A 88 0.85 -10.73 -9.49
C HIS A 88 2.16 -10.19 -8.92
N GLY A 89 2.62 -9.03 -9.42
CA GLY A 89 3.90 -8.43 -9.03
C GLY A 89 5.11 -9.20 -9.59
N GLN A 90 6.31 -8.75 -9.22
CA GLN A 90 7.56 -9.42 -9.52
C GLN A 90 7.92 -10.36 -8.35
N PRO A 91 8.08 -11.68 -8.55
CA PRO A 91 8.56 -12.57 -7.49
C PRO A 91 9.92 -12.12 -6.94
N VAL A 92 10.07 -12.12 -5.61
CA VAL A 92 11.28 -11.65 -4.92
C VAL A 92 11.66 -12.57 -3.75
N THR A 93 12.89 -12.41 -3.26
CA THR A 93 13.44 -13.15 -2.11
C THR A 93 13.82 -12.22 -0.97
N PHE A 94 14.21 -12.77 0.19
CA PHE A 94 14.72 -11.97 1.30
C PHE A 94 16.01 -11.22 0.94
N GLU A 95 16.89 -11.82 0.14
CA GLU A 95 18.11 -11.18 -0.38
C GLU A 95 17.78 -9.97 -1.26
N TYR A 96 16.70 -10.04 -2.04
CA TYR A 96 16.23 -8.89 -2.81
C TYR A 96 15.82 -7.75 -1.87
N ILE A 97 15.01 -8.01 -0.83
CA ILE A 97 14.59 -6.99 0.13
C ILE A 97 15.82 -6.36 0.81
N LYS A 98 16.77 -7.18 1.24
CA LYS A 98 18.05 -6.73 1.82
C LYS A 98 18.86 -5.86 0.86
N LYS A 99 18.98 -6.27 -0.40
CA LYS A 99 19.74 -5.55 -1.44
C LYS A 99 19.08 -4.22 -1.80
N THR A 100 17.75 -4.20 -1.94
CA THR A 100 16.98 -2.99 -2.24
C THR A 100 17.02 -1.99 -1.09
N ASN A 101 17.05 -2.50 0.15
CA ASN A 101 17.19 -1.76 1.40
C ASN A 101 16.28 -0.51 1.44
N PRO A 102 14.95 -0.68 1.50
CA PRO A 102 14.03 0.43 1.54
C PRO A 102 14.08 1.16 2.88
N ASP A 103 13.72 2.44 2.89
CA ASP A 103 13.45 3.16 4.14
C ASP A 103 12.10 2.70 4.72
N TRP A 104 11.12 2.40 3.86
CA TRP A 104 9.80 1.92 4.25
C TRP A 104 9.44 0.61 3.58
N LEU A 105 8.96 -0.36 4.37
CA LEU A 105 8.45 -1.63 3.88
C LEU A 105 6.93 -1.66 4.04
N PHE A 106 6.20 -1.60 2.94
CA PHE A 106 4.73 -1.72 2.94
C PHE A 106 4.35 -3.15 2.60
N VAL A 107 3.58 -3.79 3.46
CA VAL A 107 3.34 -5.23 3.40
C VAL A 107 1.84 -5.50 3.28
N LEU A 108 1.45 -6.20 2.23
CA LEU A 108 0.13 -6.81 2.12
C LEU A 108 0.23 -8.29 2.50
N ASP A 109 -0.68 -8.75 3.36
CA ASP A 109 -0.81 -10.16 3.72
C ASP A 109 -2.02 -10.77 3.02
N ARG A 110 -1.78 -11.48 1.90
CA ARG A 110 -2.88 -12.10 1.15
C ARG A 110 -3.55 -13.19 1.96
N SER A 111 -2.77 -14.03 2.63
CA SER A 111 -3.27 -15.20 3.33
C SER A 111 -4.21 -14.76 4.45
N ALA A 112 -3.81 -13.76 5.23
CA ALA A 112 -4.68 -13.14 6.23
C ALA A 112 -5.92 -12.49 5.59
N ALA A 113 -5.78 -11.77 4.48
CA ALA A 113 -6.89 -11.09 3.83
C ALA A 113 -7.99 -12.04 3.34
N ILE A 114 -7.64 -13.25 2.85
CA ILE A 114 -8.62 -14.22 2.34
C ILE A 114 -8.99 -15.33 3.32
N GLY A 115 -8.44 -15.30 4.54
CA GLY A 115 -8.66 -16.37 5.54
C GLY A 115 -8.01 -17.70 5.17
N GLU A 116 -6.94 -17.69 4.38
CA GLU A 116 -6.17 -18.88 4.05
C GLU A 116 -5.22 -19.22 5.21
N GLU A 117 -5.19 -20.49 5.60
CA GLU A 117 -4.25 -20.96 6.62
C GLU A 117 -2.79 -20.79 6.15
N GLY A 118 -1.93 -20.32 7.04
CA GLY A 118 -0.53 -20.08 6.73
C GLY A 118 0.17 -19.22 7.76
N LYS A 119 1.46 -18.98 7.54
CA LYS A 119 2.22 -18.03 8.36
C LYS A 119 1.78 -16.61 8.01
N ALA A 120 1.54 -15.79 9.03
CA ALA A 120 1.28 -14.37 8.85
C ALA A 120 2.49 -13.71 8.16
N ALA A 121 2.25 -12.65 7.39
CA ALA A 121 3.30 -11.91 6.70
C ALA A 121 4.40 -11.45 7.65
N LYS A 122 4.03 -11.08 8.88
CA LYS A 122 4.97 -10.71 9.94
C LYS A 122 5.94 -11.83 10.29
N ASP A 123 5.45 -13.06 10.40
CA ASP A 123 6.27 -14.23 10.73
C ASP A 123 7.13 -14.67 9.53
N VAL A 124 6.65 -14.45 8.30
CA VAL A 124 7.44 -14.70 7.09
C VAL A 124 8.59 -13.69 6.96
N LEU A 125 8.34 -12.43 7.29
CA LEU A 125 9.33 -11.34 7.18
C LEU A 125 10.27 -11.24 8.38
N ASP A 126 9.99 -11.93 9.49
CA ASP A 126 10.93 -12.12 10.60
C ASP A 126 12.10 -13.01 10.18
N ASN A 127 12.98 -12.42 9.37
CA ASN A 127 14.09 -13.08 8.70
C ASN A 127 15.37 -12.26 8.93
N PRO A 128 16.53 -12.89 9.22
CA PRO A 128 17.78 -12.17 9.47
C PRO A 128 18.19 -11.18 8.38
N LEU A 129 17.93 -11.50 7.10
CA LEU A 129 18.27 -10.61 5.98
C LEU A 129 17.37 -9.38 5.92
N VAL A 130 16.08 -9.55 6.23
CA VAL A 130 15.13 -8.43 6.32
C VAL A 130 15.44 -7.57 7.55
N ALA A 131 15.83 -8.19 8.66
CA ALA A 131 16.24 -7.50 9.88
C ALA A 131 17.47 -6.59 9.69
N GLU A 132 18.26 -6.82 8.64
CA GLU A 132 19.39 -5.96 8.29
C GLU A 132 18.99 -4.67 7.53
N THR A 133 17.75 -4.57 7.05
CA THR A 133 17.28 -3.38 6.30
C THR A 133 17.06 -2.15 7.17
N THR A 134 17.10 -0.97 6.54
CA THR A 134 16.75 0.31 7.17
C THR A 134 15.32 0.28 7.70
N ALA A 135 14.35 -0.16 6.88
CA ALA A 135 12.96 -0.25 7.28
C ALA A 135 12.77 -1.05 8.56
N TRP A 136 13.36 -2.24 8.66
CA TRP A 136 13.21 -3.09 9.85
C TRP A 136 13.87 -2.48 11.09
N LYS A 137 15.12 -2.00 10.96
CA LYS A 137 15.88 -1.41 12.06
C LYS A 137 15.22 -0.18 12.66
N LYS A 138 14.51 0.60 11.84
CA LYS A 138 13.79 1.79 12.27
C LYS A 138 12.33 1.54 12.65
N GLY A 139 11.84 0.28 12.58
CA GLY A 139 10.43 -0.02 12.80
C GLY A 139 9.50 0.57 11.74
N GLN A 140 10.02 0.91 10.56
CA GLN A 140 9.31 1.51 9.43
C GLN A 140 8.73 0.42 8.51
N VAL A 141 8.01 -0.52 9.12
CA VAL A 141 7.30 -1.62 8.43
C VAL A 141 5.80 -1.43 8.65
N VAL A 142 5.06 -1.21 7.57
CA VAL A 142 3.62 -0.95 7.60
C VAL A 142 2.89 -2.14 7.01
N TYR A 143 2.19 -2.90 7.86
CA TYR A 143 1.25 -3.93 7.41
C TYR A 143 -0.06 -3.25 7.04
N LEU A 144 -0.32 -3.17 5.73
CA LEU A 144 -1.49 -2.48 5.19
C LEU A 144 -2.79 -3.23 5.53
N PRO A 145 -3.93 -2.52 5.54
CA PRO A 145 -5.21 -3.14 5.86
C PRO A 145 -5.56 -4.24 4.83
N PRO A 146 -6.25 -5.32 5.24
CA PRO A 146 -6.59 -6.42 4.33
C PRO A 146 -7.45 -5.96 3.14
N GLU A 147 -8.28 -4.93 3.33
CA GLU A 147 -9.07 -4.33 2.27
C GLU A 147 -8.23 -3.75 1.14
N THR A 148 -6.97 -3.36 1.36
CA THR A 148 -6.07 -2.90 0.28
C THR A 148 -5.77 -4.01 -0.73
N TYR A 149 -5.92 -5.28 -0.33
CA TYR A 149 -5.88 -6.42 -1.25
C TYR A 149 -7.28 -6.76 -1.82
N LEU A 150 -8.32 -6.78 -0.98
CA LEU A 150 -9.65 -7.30 -1.34
C LEU A 150 -10.52 -6.31 -2.12
N ALA A 151 -10.40 -5.04 -1.80
CA ALA A 151 -11.28 -3.97 -2.24
C ALA A 151 -10.45 -2.71 -2.54
N ALA A 152 -9.30 -2.90 -3.18
CA ALA A 152 -8.46 -1.81 -3.67
C ALA A 152 -9.35 -0.82 -4.44
N SER A 153 -9.33 0.47 -4.07
CA SER A 153 -10.17 1.57 -4.57
C SER A 153 -11.55 1.75 -3.91
N GLY A 154 -11.84 0.99 -2.86
CA GLY A 154 -12.99 1.26 -2.00
C GLY A 154 -12.80 2.56 -1.22
N ALA A 155 -13.84 3.37 -1.08
CA ALA A 155 -13.74 4.65 -0.38
C ALA A 155 -13.22 4.51 1.06
N GLN A 156 -13.76 3.54 1.81
CA GLN A 156 -13.32 3.26 3.19
C GLN A 156 -11.90 2.70 3.24
N GLU A 157 -11.54 1.85 2.27
CA GLU A 157 -10.18 1.31 2.15
C GLU A 157 -9.17 2.43 1.94
N LEU A 158 -9.43 3.34 1.00
CA LEU A 158 -8.61 4.49 0.71
C LEU A 158 -8.40 5.38 1.95
N LEU A 159 -9.46 5.64 2.72
CA LEU A 159 -9.38 6.41 3.96
C LEU A 159 -8.54 5.69 5.02
N ASN A 160 -8.78 4.39 5.23
CA ASN A 160 -8.07 3.60 6.23
C ASN A 160 -6.57 3.50 5.89
N ALA A 161 -6.25 3.14 4.65
CA ALA A 161 -4.87 2.94 4.19
C ALA A 161 -4.07 4.26 4.21
N SER A 162 -4.63 5.36 3.68
CA SER A 162 -3.95 6.66 3.69
C SER A 162 -3.75 7.20 5.11
N LYS A 163 -4.74 7.02 6.00
CA LYS A 163 -4.61 7.39 7.42
C LYS A 163 -3.50 6.60 8.11
N GLN A 164 -3.48 5.28 7.98
CA GLN A 164 -2.47 4.43 8.60
C GLN A 164 -1.05 4.79 8.13
N VAL A 165 -0.88 5.03 6.82
CA VAL A 165 0.40 5.45 6.24
C VAL A 165 0.83 6.83 6.76
N THR A 166 -0.11 7.77 6.89
CA THR A 166 0.15 9.10 7.47
C THR A 166 0.63 9.00 8.91
N GLU A 167 -0.06 8.20 9.73
CA GLU A 167 0.29 7.98 11.13
C GLU A 167 1.68 7.35 11.26
N ALA A 168 1.99 6.35 10.41
CA ALA A 168 3.31 5.73 10.37
C ALA A 168 4.40 6.74 10.02
N PHE A 169 4.22 7.55 8.97
CA PHE A 169 5.19 8.58 8.60
C PHE A 169 5.42 9.61 9.71
N ASN A 170 4.36 10.07 10.37
CA ASN A 170 4.48 11.04 11.45
C ASN A 170 5.15 10.46 12.70
N ALA A 171 4.95 9.17 12.99
CA ALA A 171 5.62 8.50 14.11
C ALA A 171 7.14 8.31 13.91
N ALA A 172 7.61 8.38 12.66
CA ALA A 172 9.02 8.22 12.29
C ALA A 172 9.79 9.55 12.15
N LYS A 173 9.13 10.69 12.36
CA LYS A 173 9.76 12.02 12.42
C LYS A 173 10.36 12.27 13.80
#